data_AF-A0A426X2K1-F1
#
_entry.id   AF-A0A426X2K1-F1
#
_cell.length_a   1.000
_cell.length_b   1.000
_cell.length_c   1.000
_cell.angle_alpha   90.00
_cell.angle_beta   90.00
_cell.angle_gamma   90.00
#
_symmetry.space_group_name_H-M   'P 1'
#
loop_
_entity.id
_entity.type
_entity.pdbx_description
1 polymer ?
#
loop_
_entity_poly.entity_id
_entity_poly.type
_entity_poly.pdbx_seq_one_letter_code
_entity_poly.pdbx_strand_id
1 'polypeptide(L)' 'MVNAAAERLSMAFFYNPKSDVPIGPIRELVTCDRPALYRSMTFDDYRLYIRKKGPRGKSQVHSLEAA' A
#
# COMPACT_ATOMS: atom_id res chain seq x y z
N MET A 1 18.43 -12.86 0.26
CA MET A 1 19.68 -13.63 0.47
C MET A 1 19.41 -15.07 0.07
N VAL A 2 20.13 -15.55 -0.94
CA VAL A 2 20.08 -16.94 -1.42
C VAL A 2 21.45 -17.57 -1.15
N ASN A 3 21.54 -18.90 -1.09
CA ASN A 3 22.80 -19.60 -0.85
C ASN A 3 22.92 -20.81 -1.79
N ALA A 4 24.16 -21.18 -2.12
CA ALA A 4 24.45 -22.27 -3.06
C ALA A 4 24.45 -23.68 -2.41
N ALA A 5 24.48 -23.75 -1.09
CA ALA A 5 24.66 -24.99 -0.33
C ALA A 5 23.34 -25.64 0.10
N ALA A 6 22.24 -24.89 0.19
CA ALA A 6 20.97 -25.38 0.69
C ALA A 6 19.76 -24.61 0.14
N GLU A 7 18.65 -25.31 -0.06
CA GLU A 7 17.37 -24.71 -0.40
C GLU A 7 16.78 -23.88 0.75
N ARG A 8 15.98 -22.87 0.40
CA ARG A 8 15.18 -22.10 1.35
C ARG A 8 13.72 -22.17 0.95
N LEU A 9 12.91 -22.81 1.78
CA LEU A 9 11.46 -22.86 1.60
C LEU A 9 10.78 -21.85 2.53
N SER A 10 9.81 -21.10 2.00
CA SER A 10 8.94 -20.25 2.81
C SER A 10 7.55 -20.18 2.20
N MET A 11 6.53 -20.20 3.05
CA MET A 11 5.14 -19.94 2.66
C MET A 11 4.73 -18.56 3.18
N ALA A 12 4.21 -17.71 2.30
CA ALA A 12 3.74 -16.38 2.64
C ALA A 12 2.29 -16.21 2.21
N PHE A 13 1.48 -15.67 3.12
CA PHE A 13 0.08 -15.33 2.87
C PHE A 13 -0.08 -13.82 2.98
N PHE A 14 -0.70 -13.22 1.97
CA PHE A 14 -0.93 -11.77 1.92
C PHE A 14 -2.43 -11.51 2.05
N TYR A 15 -2.83 -11.03 3.23
CA TYR A 15 -4.21 -10.63 3.51
C TYR A 15 -4.38 -9.16 3.14
N ASN A 16 -5.03 -8.91 2.02
CA ASN A 16 -5.24 -7.58 1.48
C ASN A 16 -6.72 -7.18 1.60
N PRO A 17 -7.03 -5.87 1.60
CA PRO A 17 -8.41 -5.40 1.48
C PRO A 17 -9.10 -5.96 0.22
N LYS A 18 -10.42 -6.06 0.28
CA LYS A 18 -11.23 -6.37 -0.91
C LYS A 18 -11.12 -5.22 -1.92
N SER A 19 -11.06 -5.57 -3.21
CA SER A 19 -10.82 -4.66 -4.33
C SER A 19 -11.61 -3.35 -4.33
N ASP A 20 -12.91 -3.44 -4.09
CA ASP A 20 -13.88 -2.34 -4.11
C ASP A 20 -13.99 -1.57 -2.79
N VAL A 21 -13.24 -1.98 -1.76
CA VAL A 21 -13.28 -1.32 -0.45
C VAL A 21 -12.42 -0.05 -0.47
N PRO A 22 -12.97 1.09 -0.03
CA PRO A 22 -12.18 2.31 0.17
C PRO A 22 -11.11 2.09 1.24
N ILE A 23 -9.88 2.47 0.92
CA ILE A 23 -8.75 2.58 1.83
C ILE A 23 -8.38 4.06 1.99
N GLY A 24 -7.92 4.43 3.18
CA GLY A 24 -7.50 5.79 3.51
C GLY A 24 -7.13 5.90 4.98
N PRO A 25 -6.74 7.10 5.46
CA PRO A 25 -6.52 7.34 6.87
C PRO A 25 -7.74 6.95 7.71
N ILE A 26 -7.51 6.23 8.81
CA ILE A 26 -8.56 5.83 9.76
C ILE A 26 -9.17 7.09 10.38
N ARG A 27 -10.48 7.27 10.24
CA ARG A 27 -11.18 8.52 10.57
C ARG A 27 -11.01 8.89 12.04
N GLU A 28 -11.04 7.90 12.91
CA GLU A 28 -10.90 8.03 14.37
C GLU A 28 -9.50 8.50 14.79
N LEU A 29 -8.50 8.38 13.91
CA LEU A 29 -7.14 8.84 14.14
C LEU A 29 -6.85 10.22 13.54
N VAL A 30 -7.75 10.73 12.69
CA VAL A 30 -7.63 12.07 12.09
C VAL A 30 -8.12 13.10 13.09
N THR A 31 -7.26 14.07 13.42
CA THR A 31 -7.53 15.16 14.36
C THR A 31 -7.02 16.48 13.80
N CYS A 32 -7.29 17.60 14.46
CA CYS A 32 -6.77 18.91 14.04
C CYS A 32 -5.23 18.92 14.01
N ASP A 33 -4.60 18.32 15.02
CA ASP A 33 -3.13 18.24 15.13
C ASP A 33 -2.52 17.11 14.26
N ARG A 34 -3.35 16.19 13.78
CA ARG A 34 -2.95 15.05 12.93
C ARG A 34 -3.93 14.92 11.76
N PRO A 35 -3.81 15.80 10.74
CA PRO A 35 -4.70 15.78 9.60
C PRO A 35 -4.49 14.53 8.74
N ALA A 36 -5.46 14.26 7.87
CA ALA A 36 -5.35 13.17 6.90
C ALA A 36 -4.23 13.48 5.89
N LEU A 37 -3.15 12.69 5.91
CA LEU A 37 -2.00 12.91 5.02
C LEU A 37 -2.20 12.37 3.60
N TYR A 38 -3.15 11.46 3.40
CA TYR A 38 -3.36 10.79 2.12
C TYR A 38 -4.83 10.78 1.74
N ARG A 39 -5.11 10.89 0.44
CA ARG A 39 -6.46 10.76 -0.11
C ARG A 39 -6.98 9.32 -0.05
N SER A 40 -8.29 9.17 0.14
CA SER A 40 -8.94 7.86 0.06
C SER A 40 -9.10 7.40 -1.40
N MET A 41 -9.05 6.09 -1.62
CA MET A 41 -9.28 5.44 -2.93
C MET A 41 -9.68 3.99 -2.75
N THR A 42 -10.05 3.27 -3.81
CA THR A 42 -10.25 1.82 -3.72
C THR A 42 -8.91 1.08 -3.64
N PHE A 43 -8.91 -0.13 -3.07
CA PHE A 43 -7.70 -0.96 -3.09
C PHE A 43 -7.29 -1.35 -4.52
N ASP A 44 -8.25 -1.44 -5.46
CA ASP A 44 -7.97 -1.64 -6.88
C ASP A 44 -7.17 -0.49 -7.49
N ASP A 45 -7.56 0.76 -7.25
CA ASP A 45 -6.83 1.93 -7.73
C ASP A 45 -5.40 1.95 -7.17
N TYR A 46 -5.26 1.63 -5.89
CA TYR A 46 -3.96 1.54 -5.22
C TYR A 46 -3.07 0.45 -5.86
N ARG A 47 -3.55 -0.79 -6.00
CA ARG A 47 -2.71 -1.87 -6.54
C ARG A 47 -2.49 -1.78 -8.05
N LEU A 48 -3.31 -1.02 -8.78
CA LEU A 48 -3.15 -0.84 -10.22
C LEU A 48 -1.89 -0.05 -10.56
N TYR A 49 -1.47 0.89 -9.70
CA TYR A 49 -0.24 1.65 -9.90
C TYR A 49 0.98 0.74 -10.04
N ILE A 50 1.23 -0.15 -9.09
CA ILE A 50 2.41 -1.03 -9.12
C ILE A 50 2.38 -1.98 -10.33
N ARG A 51 1.19 -2.41 -10.76
CA ARG A 51 1.01 -3.21 -11.99
C ARG A 51 1.38 -2.45 -13.26
N LYS A 52 1.10 -1.14 -13.31
CA LYS A 52 1.37 -0.29 -14.49
C LYS A 52 2.75 0.35 -14.48
N LYS A 53 3.31 0.65 -13.31
CA LYS A 53 4.52 1.49 -13.14
C LYS A 53 5.70 0.77 -12.49
N GLY A 54 5.48 -0.45 -11.98
CA GLY A 54 6.46 -1.20 -11.20
C GLY A 54 6.67 -0.63 -9.79
N PRO A 55 7.51 -1.28 -8.97
CA PRO A 55 7.90 -0.76 -7.67
C PRO A 55 8.79 0.48 -7.86
N ARG A 56 8.35 1.63 -7.34
CA ARG A 56 9.05 2.92 -7.44
C ARG A 56 9.26 3.59 -6.08
N GLY A 57 9.61 2.78 -5.07
CA GLY A 57 9.76 3.26 -3.70
C GLY A 57 8.49 3.96 -3.21
N LYS A 58 8.63 5.17 -2.67
CA LYS A 58 7.52 5.96 -2.12
C LYS A 58 6.79 6.84 -3.15
N SER A 59 7.17 6.80 -4.43
CA SER A 59 6.61 7.71 -5.44
C SER A 59 5.09 7.60 -5.56
N GLN A 60 4.55 6.39 -5.41
CA GLN A 60 3.10 6.19 -5.39
C GLN A 60 2.48 6.91 -4.21
N VAL A 61 2.93 6.60 -3.00
CA VAL A 61 2.36 7.12 -1.75
C VAL A 61 2.45 8.65 -1.70
N HIS A 62 3.57 9.23 -2.13
CA HIS A 62 3.72 10.70 -2.22
C HIS A 62 2.73 11.31 -3.22
N SER A 63 2.43 10.63 -4.34
CA SER A 63 1.40 11.09 -5.28
C SER A 63 -0.04 11.03 -4.74
N LEU A 64 -0.24 10.42 -3.56
CA LEU A 64 -1.52 10.32 -2.87
C LEU A 64 -1.64 11.33 -1.73
N GLU A 65 -0.64 12.18 -1.50
CA GLU A 65 -0.72 13.22 -0.46
C GLU A 65 -1.99 14.06 -0.63
N ALA A 66 -2.66 14.34 0.49
CA ALA A 66 -3.81 15.22 0.49
C ALA A 66 -3.38 16.66 0.12
N ALA A 67 -4.25 17.38 -0.60
CA ALA A 67 -4.04 18.77 -0.95
C ALA A 67 -4.18 19.70 0.26
#